data_AF-A0A3C1P539-F1
#
_entry.id   AF-A0A3C1P539-F1
#
_cell.length_a   1.000
_cell.length_b   1.000
_cell.length_c   1.000
_cell.angle_alpha   90.00
_cell.angle_beta   90.00
_cell.angle_gamma   90.00
#
_symmetry.space_group_name_H-M   'P 1'
#
loop_
_entity.id
_entity.type
_entity.pdbx_description
1 polymer ?
#
loop_
_entity_poly.entity_id
_entity_poly.type
_entity_poly.pdbx_seq_one_letter_code
_entity_poly.pdbx_strand_id
1 'polypeptide(L)' 'MRRDHAGRRRRWCAGGIATVGTDRLWEEIGFLAYYLHWPMDDLMDLPHDVRRRMTSMVSNFNRIGSEGAR' A
#
# COMPACT_ATOMS: atom_id res chain seq x y z
N MET A 1 36.01 4.68 -8.71
CA MET A 1 34.85 4.26 -9.53
C MET A 1 34.55 2.78 -9.30
N ARG A 2 33.73 2.43 -8.28
CA ARG A 2 33.22 1.07 -8.07
C ARG A 2 31.83 1.12 -7.41
N ARG A 3 30.83 0.93 -8.29
CA ARG A 3 29.50 0.31 -8.19
C ARG A 3 28.73 0.32 -6.85
N ASP A 4 27.56 0.95 -6.95
CA ASP A 4 26.36 0.75 -6.16
C ASP A 4 25.90 -0.72 -6.10
N HIS A 5 25.60 -1.18 -4.89
CA HIS A 5 24.62 -2.23 -4.67
C HIS A 5 23.67 -1.80 -3.54
N ALA A 6 22.51 -1.30 -3.95
CA ALA A 6 21.37 -1.03 -3.11
C ALA A 6 20.94 -2.30 -2.36
N GLY A 7 21.22 -2.34 -1.06
CA GLY A 7 20.78 -3.38 -0.15
C GLY A 7 19.26 -3.33 0.00
N ARG A 8 18.58 -4.32 -0.58
CA ARG A 8 17.16 -4.60 -0.36
C ARG A 8 16.89 -4.83 1.13
N ARG A 9 16.29 -3.84 1.79
CA ARG A 9 15.73 -3.97 3.14
C ARG A 9 14.21 -4.00 3.06
N ARG A 10 13.56 -5.17 2.96
CA ARG A 10 12.17 -5.40 3.45
C ARG A 10 11.92 -6.90 3.66
N ARG A 11 12.30 -7.43 4.83
CA ARG A 11 11.66 -8.61 5.41
C ARG A 11 11.68 -8.49 6.92
N TRP A 12 10.65 -7.84 7.45
CA TRP A 12 10.30 -7.91 8.87
C TRP A 12 8.82 -8.22 8.93
N CYS A 13 8.51 -9.41 9.46
CA CYS A 13 7.37 -9.73 10.32
C CYS A 13 7.42 -11.23 10.67
N ALA A 14 7.45 -11.54 11.97
CA ALA A 14 6.84 -12.75 12.53
C ALA A 14 6.79 -12.64 14.06
N GLY A 15 5.69 -12.13 14.62
CA GLY A 15 5.38 -12.29 16.05
C GLY A 15 4.49 -11.19 16.64
N GLY A 16 3.18 -11.45 16.73
CA GLY A 16 2.26 -10.80 17.68
C GLY A 16 1.68 -9.45 17.26
N ILE A 17 0.43 -9.46 16.77
CA ILE A 17 -0.36 -8.31 16.26
C ILE A 17 0.33 -7.64 15.06
N ALA A 18 -0.30 -7.66 13.89
CA ALA A 18 0.25 -7.07 12.67
C ALA A 18 0.28 -5.53 12.75
N THR A 19 1.14 -4.97 13.59
CA THR A 19 1.44 -3.54 13.59
C THR A 19 2.31 -3.29 12.37
N VAL A 20 1.65 -2.96 11.27
CA VAL A 20 2.25 -2.19 10.20
C VAL A 20 2.96 -1.01 10.86
N GLY A 21 4.21 -0.74 10.51
CA GLY A 21 4.86 0.49 10.98
C GLY A 21 3.92 1.66 10.67
N THR A 22 3.66 2.54 11.65
CA THR A 22 2.63 3.58 11.59
C THR A 22 2.63 4.34 10.26
N ASP A 23 3.82 4.66 9.73
CA ASP A 23 3.97 5.33 8.43
C ASP A 23 3.33 4.55 7.27
N ARG A 24 3.54 3.23 7.23
CA ARG A 24 3.00 2.38 6.17
C ARG A 24 1.48 2.21 6.27
N LEU A 25 0.91 2.29 7.47
CA LEU A 25 -0.54 2.32 7.68
C LEU A 25 -1.15 3.58 7.05
N TRP A 26 -0.58 4.75 7.37
CA TRP A 26 -1.04 6.03 6.83
C TRP A 26 -0.86 6.12 5.31
N GLU A 27 0.23 5.57 4.76
CA GLU A 27 0.41 5.45 3.30
C GLU A 27 -0.74 4.66 2.64
N GLU A 28 -1.09 3.49 3.20
CA GLU A 28 -2.14 2.64 2.64
C GLU A 28 -3.51 3.30 2.72
N ILE A 29 -3.84 3.93 3.85
CA ILE A 29 -5.11 4.63 4.03
C ILE A 29 -5.19 5.86 3.14
N GLY A 30 -4.16 6.71 3.13
CA GLY A 30 -4.14 7.93 2.31
C GLY A 30 -4.24 7.63 0.82
N PHE A 31 -3.55 6.58 0.34
CA PHE A 31 -3.69 6.12 -1.03
C PHE A 31 -5.13 5.71 -1.36
N LEU A 32 -5.76 4.89 -0.51
CA LEU A 32 -7.12 4.43 -0.75
C LEU A 32 -8.15 5.57 -0.64
N ALA A 33 -8.02 6.45 0.35
CA ALA A 33 -8.88 7.61 0.51
C ALA A 33 -8.81 8.52 -0.73
N TYR A 34 -7.62 8.74 -1.28
CA TYR A 34 -7.44 9.55 -2.49
C TYR A 34 -8.10 8.92 -3.73
N TYR A 35 -7.90 7.62 -3.97
CA TYR A 35 -8.39 6.96 -5.18
C TYR A 35 -9.86 6.51 -5.11
N LEU A 36 -10.36 6.18 -3.92
CA LEU A 36 -11.72 5.68 -3.71
C LEU A 36 -12.67 6.75 -3.18
N HIS A 37 -12.14 7.89 -2.73
CA HIS A 37 -12.89 8.96 -2.06
C HIS A 37 -13.67 8.48 -0.83
N TRP A 38 -13.24 7.37 -0.23
CA TRP A 38 -13.80 6.85 1.01
C TRP A 38 -13.27 7.62 2.22
N PRO A 39 -14.07 7.76 3.28
CA PRO A 39 -13.63 8.42 4.49
C PRO A 39 -12.49 7.64 5.16
N MET A 40 -11.59 8.39 5.81
CA MET A 40 -10.39 7.85 6.47
C MET A 40 -10.75 6.84 7.56
N ASP A 41 -11.82 7.12 8.30
CA ASP A 41 -12.27 6.33 9.45
C ASP A 41 -12.70 4.91 9.02
N ASP A 42 -13.49 4.80 7.95
CA ASP A 42 -13.90 3.49 7.41
C ASP A 42 -12.69 2.66 6.96
N LEU A 43 -11.63 3.29 6.46
CA LEU A 43 -10.41 2.62 6.02
C LEU A 43 -9.49 2.21 7.19
N MET A 44 -9.55 2.94 8.30
CA MET A 44 -8.85 2.58 9.55
C MET A 44 -9.44 1.32 10.17
N ASP A 45 -10.75 1.12 10.05
CA ASP A 45 -11.46 -0.07 10.56
C ASP A 45 -11.24 -1.32 9.70
N LEU A 46 -10.71 -1.18 8.48
CA LEU A 46 -10.43 -2.34 7.63
C LEU A 46 -9.26 -3.19 8.16
N PRO A 47 -9.41 -4.53 8.14
CA PRO A 47 -8.29 -5.43 8.42
C PRO A 47 -7.11 -5.15 7.49
N HIS A 48 -5.88 -5.25 8.01
CA HIS A 48 -4.68 -4.95 7.24
C HIS A 48 -4.61 -5.71 5.91
N ASP A 49 -4.94 -7.01 5.91
CA ASP A 49 -4.88 -7.84 4.70
C ASP A 49 -5.88 -7.39 3.62
N VAL A 50 -7.06 -6.94 4.05
CA VAL A 50 -8.07 -6.38 3.15
C VAL A 50 -7.56 -5.09 2.53
N ARG A 51 -7.01 -4.19 3.36
CA ARG A 51 -6.43 -2.92 2.91
C ARG A 51 -5.29 -3.14 1.91
N ARG A 52 -4.36 -4.06 2.18
CA ARG A 52 -3.28 -4.41 1.25
C ARG A 52 -3.81 -4.94 -0.09
N ARG A 53 -4.82 -5.80 -0.04
CA ARG A 53 -5.45 -6.34 -1.25
C ARG A 53 -6.08 -5.21 -2.08
N MET A 54 -6.79 -4.29 -1.44
CA MET A 54 -7.39 -3.13 -2.09
C MET A 54 -6.34 -2.23 -2.75
N THR A 55 -5.26 -1.87 -2.04
CA THR A 55 -4.16 -1.08 -2.60
C THR A 55 -3.60 -1.73 -3.87
N SER A 56 -3.45 -3.06 -3.87
CA SER A 56 -2.95 -3.82 -5.02
C SER A 56 -3.94 -3.81 -6.19
N MET A 57 -5.24 -3.94 -5.93
CA MET A 57 -6.29 -3.91 -6.96
C MET A 57 -6.38 -2.54 -7.63
N VAL A 58 -6.43 -1.46 -6.85
CA VAL A 58 -6.48 -0.07 -7.37
C VAL A 58 -5.24 0.23 -8.22
N SER A 59 -4.06 -0.19 -7.77
CA SER A 59 -2.82 -0.04 -8.54
C SER A 59 -2.86 -0.77 -9.89
N ASN A 60 -3.53 -1.92 -9.97
CA ASN A 60 -3.70 -2.68 -11.21
C ASN A 60 -4.68 -1.98 -12.16
N PHE A 61 -5.82 -1.51 -11.64
CA PHE A 61 -6.80 -0.78 -12.46
C PHE A 61 -6.23 0.53 -13.02
N ASN A 62 -5.49 1.28 -12.22
CA ASN A 62 -4.82 2.50 -12.70
C ASN A 62 -3.84 2.21 -13.83
N ARG A 63 -3.11 1.09 -13.74
CA ARG A 63 -2.19 0.67 -14.80
C ARG A 63 -2.94 0.36 -16.09
N ILE A 64 -3.97 -0.47 -16.02
CA ILE A 64 -4.80 -0.86 -17.18
C ILE A 64 -5.45 0.39 -17.80
N GLY A 65 -6.01 1.28 -16.99
CA GLY A 65 -6.63 2.52 -17.46
C GLY A 65 -5.62 3.46 -18.13
N SER A 66 -4.39 3.54 -17.60
CA SER A 66 -3.33 4.37 -18.19
C SER A 66 -2.79 3.82 -19.51
N GLU A 67 -2.84 2.51 -19.71
CA GLU A 67 -2.39 1.85 -20.95
C GLU A 67 -3.44 1.99 -22.07
N GLY A 68 -4.73 1.98 -21.74
CA GLY A 68 -5.82 2.20 -22.71
C GLY A 68 -6.07 3.66 -23.09
N ALA A 69 -5.44 4.62 -22.41
CA ALA A 69 -5.55 6.06 -22.69
C ALA A 69 -4.46 6.60 -23.64
N ARG A 70 -3.61 5.73 -24.21
CA ARG A 70 -2.58 6.06 -25.22
C ARG A 70 -3.04 5.65 -26.61
#